data_AF-A0A975ZB62-F1
#
_entry.id   AF-A0A975ZB62-F1
#
_cell.length_a   1.000
_cell.length_b   1.000
_cell.length_c   1.000
_cell.angle_alpha   90.00
_cell.angle_beta   90.00
_cell.angle_gamma   90.00
#
_symmetry.space_group_name_H-M   'P 1'
#
loop_
_entity.id
_entity.type
_entity.pdbx_description
1 polymer ?
#
loop_
_entity_poly.entity_id
_entity_poly.type
_entity_poly.pdbx_seq_one_letter_code
_entity_poly.pdbx_strand_id
1 'polypeptide(L)'
;MPVLANTKPLAIIEALASSQPAIDAALKSIGTVHFARFQLLDTSKPNLQPSMLALNEPSSTLVLAVITEYDGDFDAYIRDFVSQLGAVFDTLLSFVVGGAAVSPVANNVPAFEAFITLNDASQHQPNESLYTAYPQTVQLILAAFS
;
A
#
# COMPACT_ATOMS: atom_id res chain seq x y z
N MET A 1 -6.96 -3.09 1.84
CA MET A 1 -7.49 -3.99 0.80
C MET A 1 -7.76 -5.39 1.38
N PRO A 2 -8.97 -5.96 1.23
CA PRO A 2 -9.28 -7.31 1.72
C PRO A 2 -8.44 -8.39 1.04
N VAL A 3 -7.98 -9.36 1.82
CA VAL A 3 -7.20 -10.52 1.32
C VAL A 3 -8.13 -11.67 0.94
N LEU A 4 -7.76 -12.46 -0.06
CA LEU A 4 -8.47 -13.67 -0.48
C LEU A 4 -8.59 -14.67 0.69
N ALA A 5 -9.78 -15.24 0.88
CA ALA A 5 -10.12 -16.03 2.07
C ALA A 5 -9.28 -17.30 2.30
N ASN A 6 -8.62 -17.82 1.26
CA ASN A 6 -7.78 -19.02 1.33
C ASN A 6 -6.29 -18.69 1.50
N THR A 7 -5.95 -17.42 1.68
CA THR A 7 -4.56 -16.98 1.84
C THR A 7 -4.09 -17.20 3.28
N LYS A 8 -2.90 -17.78 3.41
CA LYS A 8 -2.21 -17.92 4.70
C LYS A 8 -1.44 -16.62 4.98
N PRO A 9 -1.51 -16.06 6.21
CA PRO A 9 -0.70 -14.90 6.60
C PRO A 9 0.79 -15.06 6.27
N LEU A 10 1.33 -16.26 6.46
CA LEU A 10 2.74 -16.56 6.22
C LEU A 10 3.16 -16.28 4.77
N ALA A 11 2.32 -16.61 3.78
CA ALA A 11 2.64 -16.38 2.37
C ALA A 11 2.80 -14.89 2.05
N ILE A 12 1.97 -14.04 2.67
CA ILE A 12 2.06 -12.58 2.51
C ILE A 12 3.33 -12.05 3.20
N ILE A 13 3.63 -12.55 4.41
CA ILE A 13 4.82 -12.16 5.16
C ILE A 13 6.09 -12.53 4.39
N GLU A 14 6.16 -13.73 3.82
CA GLU A 14 7.28 -14.20 3.00
C GLU A 14 7.44 -13.37 1.72
N ALA A 15 6.33 -13.02 1.05
CA ALA A 15 6.35 -12.15 -0.11
C ALA A 15 6.85 -10.74 0.23
N LEU A 16 6.41 -10.17 1.36
CA LEU A 16 6.87 -8.87 1.85
C LEU A 16 8.35 -8.90 2.23
N ALA A 17 8.79 -9.93 2.96
CA ALA A 17 10.19 -10.09 3.35
C ALA A 17 11.10 -10.21 2.12
N SER A 18 10.67 -10.95 1.10
CA SER A 18 11.40 -11.10 -0.16
C SER A 18 11.44 -9.80 -0.97
N SER A 19 10.41 -8.97 -0.86
CA SER A 19 10.29 -7.69 -1.58
C SER A 19 10.96 -6.52 -0.84
N GLN A 20 11.29 -6.67 0.44
CA GLN A 20 11.79 -5.59 1.30
C GLN A 20 12.98 -4.83 0.70
N PRO A 21 14.00 -5.47 0.10
CA PRO A 21 15.11 -4.72 -0.49
C PRO A 21 14.68 -3.81 -1.64
N ALA A 22 13.72 -4.23 -2.45
CA ALA A 22 13.18 -3.42 -3.55
C ALA A 22 12.32 -2.27 -3.02
N ILE A 23 11.53 -2.54 -1.98
CA ILE A 23 10.75 -1.52 -1.25
C ILE A 23 11.69 -0.44 -0.69
N ASP A 24 12.73 -0.84 0.04
CA ASP A 24 13.68 0.09 0.66
C ASP A 24 14.44 0.93 -0.39
N ALA A 25 14.79 0.33 -1.53
CA ALA A 25 15.45 1.03 -2.61
C ALA A 25 14.52 2.06 -3.28
N ALA A 26 13.28 1.67 -3.57
CA ALA A 26 12.29 2.56 -4.17
C ALA A 26 12.00 3.75 -3.26
N LEU A 27 11.76 3.53 -1.96
CA LEU A 27 11.44 4.59 -1.00
C LEU A 27 12.55 5.61 -0.83
N LYS A 28 13.82 5.24 -1.05
CA LYS A 28 14.94 6.20 -1.07
C LYS A 28 14.99 7.06 -2.33
N SER A 29 14.35 6.60 -3.41
CA SER A 29 14.40 7.25 -4.72
C SER A 29 13.17 8.11 -5.03
N ILE A 30 12.02 7.81 -4.42
CA ILE A 30 10.77 8.51 -4.66
C ILE A 30 10.77 9.81 -3.85
N GLY A 31 10.97 10.93 -4.53
CA GLY A 31 11.15 12.24 -3.89
C GLY A 31 9.90 12.84 -3.22
N THR A 32 8.74 12.21 -3.41
CA THR A 32 7.43 12.63 -2.85
C THR A 32 7.04 11.84 -1.60
N VAL A 33 7.75 10.77 -1.25
CA VAL A 33 7.38 9.87 -0.15
C VAL A 33 8.38 10.01 0.99
N HIS A 34 7.88 10.39 2.17
CA HIS A 34 8.67 10.46 3.40
C HIS A 34 8.86 9.07 4.02
N PHE A 35 7.79 8.28 3.97
CA PHE A 35 7.75 6.98 4.58
C PHE A 35 6.63 6.15 3.95
N ALA A 36 6.89 4.87 3.72
CA ALA A 36 5.80 3.92 3.49
C ALA A 36 6.10 2.58 4.14
N ARG A 37 5.05 1.87 4.53
CA ARG A 37 5.14 0.48 4.97
C ARG A 37 3.92 -0.31 4.53
N PHE A 38 4.15 -1.60 4.33
CA PHE A 38 3.09 -2.58 4.19
C PHE A 38 2.78 -3.18 5.55
N GLN A 39 1.49 -3.36 5.84
CA GLN A 39 1.02 -3.86 7.13
C GLN A 39 -0.09 -4.89 6.89
N LEU A 40 0.07 -6.08 7.46
CA LEU A 40 -0.99 -7.07 7.52
C LEU A 40 -1.83 -6.84 8.79
N LEU A 41 -3.14 -6.78 8.62
CA LEU A 41 -4.13 -6.53 9.67
C LEU A 41 -5.14 -7.69 9.71
N ASP A 42 -5.71 -7.98 10.87
CA ASP A 42 -6.74 -9.00 11.06
C ASP A 42 -8.00 -8.40 11.69
N THR A 43 -9.06 -8.26 10.90
CA THR A 43 -10.32 -7.62 11.33
C THR A 43 -11.10 -8.45 12.35
N SER A 44 -10.75 -9.72 12.57
CA SER A 44 -11.33 -10.54 13.64
C SER A 44 -10.82 -10.16 15.03
N LYS A 45 -9.74 -9.36 15.11
CA LYS A 45 -9.07 -9.01 16.35
C LYS A 45 -9.40 -7.57 16.73
N PRO A 46 -9.78 -7.28 18.01
CA PRO A 46 -10.12 -5.93 18.44
C PRO A 46 -9.02 -4.88 18.21
N ASN A 47 -7.75 -5.29 18.19
CA ASN A 47 -6.59 -4.43 17.96
C ASN A 47 -5.94 -4.65 16.57
N LEU A 48 -6.60 -5.37 15.67
CA LEU A 48 -6.16 -5.65 14.30
C LEU A 48 -4.87 -6.46 14.14
N GLN A 49 -4.32 -7.02 15.23
CA GLN A 49 -3.04 -7.74 15.17
C GLN A 49 -3.24 -9.21 14.78
N PRO A 50 -2.64 -9.70 13.68
CA PRO A 50 -2.68 -11.12 13.33
C PRO A 50 -2.03 -12.00 14.41
N SER A 51 -2.54 -13.22 14.59
CA SER A 51 -1.97 -14.16 15.55
C SER A 51 -0.78 -14.92 14.99
N MET A 52 0.35 -14.91 15.72
CA MET A 52 1.53 -15.72 15.40
C MET A 52 1.24 -17.24 15.38
N LEU A 53 0.25 -17.70 16.14
CA LEU A 53 -0.11 -19.12 16.22
C LEU A 53 -0.90 -19.62 15.01
N ALA A 54 -1.43 -18.70 14.18
CA ALA A 54 -2.31 -19.00 13.05
C ALA A 54 -1.68 -18.61 11.70
N LEU A 55 -0.38 -18.33 11.63
CA LEU A 55 0.26 -17.82 10.40
C LEU A 55 0.18 -18.80 9.22
N ASN A 56 0.14 -20.11 9.50
CA ASN A 56 0.08 -21.14 8.46
C ASN A 56 -1.35 -21.60 8.15
N GLU A 57 -2.37 -21.01 8.79
CA GLU A 57 -3.77 -21.31 8.54
C GLU A 57 -4.38 -20.26 7.61
N PRO A 58 -5.25 -20.66 6.65
CA PRO A 58 -5.99 -19.69 5.85
C PRO A 58 -6.84 -18.75 6.70
N SER A 59 -6.97 -17.49 6.28
CA SER A 59 -7.84 -16.53 6.94
C SER A 59 -8.65 -15.70 5.96
N SER A 60 -9.92 -15.50 6.32
CA SER A 60 -10.87 -14.65 5.59
C SER A 60 -11.05 -13.26 6.19
N THR A 61 -10.25 -12.91 7.21
CA THR A 61 -10.36 -11.64 7.95
C THR A 61 -9.13 -10.75 7.78
N LEU A 62 -8.19 -11.16 6.93
CA LEU A 62 -6.98 -10.40 6.69
C LEU A 62 -7.24 -9.21 5.76
N VAL A 63 -6.55 -8.11 6.07
CA VAL A 63 -6.49 -6.91 5.26
C VAL A 63 -5.03 -6.56 5.05
N LEU A 64 -4.63 -6.37 3.79
CA LEU A 64 -3.33 -5.80 3.45
C LEU A 64 -3.49 -4.29 3.33
N ALA A 65 -2.73 -3.56 4.13
CA ALA A 65 -2.68 -2.11 4.15
C ALA A 65 -1.31 -1.60 3.66
N VAL A 66 -1.34 -0.47 2.98
CA VAL A 66 -0.15 0.36 2.72
C VAL A 66 -0.38 1.65 3.51
N ILE A 67 0.58 2.02 4.35
CA ILE A 67 0.53 3.27 5.10
C ILE A 67 1.66 4.12 4.55
N THR A 68 1.32 5.28 4.00
CA THR A 68 2.26 6.17 3.33
C THR A 68 2.10 7.58 3.86
N GLU A 69 3.22 8.22 4.18
CA GLU A 69 3.33 9.66 4.37
C GLU A 69 4.00 10.25 3.14
N TYR A 70 3.31 11.15 2.44
CA TYR A 70 3.76 11.73 1.19
C TYR A 70 3.31 13.19 1.08
N ASP A 71 3.95 13.92 0.17
CA ASP A 71 3.58 15.28 -0.20
C ASP A 71 2.94 15.32 -1.59
N GLY A 72 2.10 16.33 -1.80
CA GLY A 72 1.54 16.68 -3.10
C GLY A 72 0.30 15.88 -3.48
N ASP A 73 0.16 15.67 -4.78
CA ASP A 73 -1.00 15.05 -5.40
C ASP A 73 -1.01 13.53 -5.22
N PHE A 74 -2.17 12.97 -4.86
CA PHE A 74 -2.34 11.55 -4.61
C PHE A 74 -2.05 10.70 -5.85
N ASP A 75 -2.60 11.07 -7.01
CA ASP A 75 -2.41 10.29 -8.23
C ASP A 75 -0.96 10.36 -8.72
N ALA A 76 -0.32 11.53 -8.62
CA ALA A 76 1.11 11.67 -8.91
C ALA A 76 1.98 10.75 -8.03
N TYR A 77 1.71 10.73 -6.72
CA TYR A 77 2.36 9.81 -5.79
C TYR A 77 2.14 8.34 -6.21
N ILE A 78 0.90 7.93 -6.51
CA ILE A 78 0.60 6.54 -6.89
C ILE A 78 1.35 6.15 -8.18
N ARG A 79 1.42 7.05 -9.17
CA ARG A 79 2.16 6.79 -10.42
C ARG A 79 3.66 6.61 -10.18
N ASP A 80 4.27 7.45 -9.36
CA ASP A 80 5.68 7.31 -8.98
C ASP A 80 5.91 5.96 -8.29
N PHE A 81 5.00 5.59 -7.38
CA PHE A 81 5.03 4.30 -6.68
C PHE A 81 4.93 3.12 -7.65
N VAL A 82 4.00 3.14 -8.61
CA VAL A 82 3.85 2.07 -9.62
C VAL A 82 5.10 1.95 -10.49
N SER A 83 5.73 3.06 -10.86
CA SER A 83 6.92 3.05 -11.72
C SER A 83 8.11 2.32 -11.09
N GLN A 84 8.23 2.36 -9.76
CA GLN A 84 9.34 1.75 -9.02
C GLN A 84 8.97 0.41 -8.38
N LEU A 85 7.72 0.24 -7.95
CA LEU A 85 7.24 -0.89 -7.17
C LEU A 85 6.21 -1.76 -7.90
N GLY A 86 6.02 -1.57 -9.20
CA GLY A 86 5.00 -2.30 -9.97
C GLY A 86 5.02 -3.81 -9.74
N ALA A 87 6.19 -4.45 -9.83
CA ALA A 87 6.34 -5.90 -9.60
C ALA A 87 6.04 -6.32 -8.14
N VAL A 88 6.33 -5.45 -7.16
CA VAL A 88 5.99 -5.69 -5.75
C VAL A 88 4.48 -5.63 -5.57
N PHE A 89 3.81 -4.63 -6.18
CA PHE A 89 2.36 -4.55 -6.19
C PHE A 89 1.72 -5.75 -6.87
N ASP A 90 2.21 -6.18 -8.03
CA ASP A 90 1.70 -7.36 -8.74
C ASP A 90 1.77 -8.61 -7.85
N THR A 91 2.87 -8.79 -7.12
CA THR A 91 3.04 -9.88 -6.16
C THR A 91 2.02 -9.78 -5.03
N LEU A 92 1.85 -8.61 -4.43
CA LEU A 92 0.94 -8.42 -3.30
C LEU A 92 -0.54 -8.48 -3.70
N LEU A 93 -0.89 -7.96 -4.87
CA LEU A 93 -2.24 -7.98 -5.42
C LEU A 93 -2.71 -9.40 -5.75
N SER A 94 -1.79 -10.35 -5.95
CA SER A 94 -2.14 -11.77 -6.08
C SER A 94 -2.83 -12.35 -4.84
N PHE A 95 -2.65 -11.72 -3.68
CA PHE A 95 -3.32 -12.09 -2.41
C PHE A 95 -4.61 -11.31 -2.16
N VAL A 96 -4.91 -10.29 -2.94
CA VAL A 96 -5.97 -9.30 -2.67
C VAL A 96 -7.22 -9.60 -3.50
N VAL A 97 -8.40 -9.46 -2.87
CA VAL A 97 -9.68 -9.56 -3.57
C VAL A 97 -9.76 -8.48 -4.65
N GLY A 98 -9.92 -8.89 -5.92
CA GLY A 98 -9.96 -7.99 -7.07
C GLY A 98 -8.58 -7.55 -7.60
N GLY A 99 -7.48 -7.88 -6.91
CA GLY A 99 -6.14 -7.45 -7.31
C GLY A 99 -5.68 -7.99 -8.67
N ALA A 100 -6.11 -9.20 -9.05
CA ALA A 100 -5.81 -9.79 -10.34
C ALA A 100 -6.37 -8.97 -11.53
N ALA A 101 -7.46 -8.21 -11.34
CA ALA A 101 -8.07 -7.42 -12.41
C ALA A 101 -7.28 -6.15 -12.74
N VAL A 102 -6.38 -5.72 -11.85
CA VAL A 102 -5.56 -4.51 -12.00
C VAL A 102 -4.06 -4.82 -12.14
N SER A 103 -3.69 -6.10 -12.15
CA SER A 103 -2.31 -6.57 -12.36
C SER A 103 -2.12 -7.04 -13.82
N PRO A 104 -0.99 -6.79 -14.49
CA PRO A 104 0.16 -6.02 -14.02
C PRO A 104 -0.15 -4.52 -13.90
N VAL A 105 0.20 -3.90 -12.77
CA VAL A 105 -0.17 -2.51 -12.47
C VAL A 105 0.45 -1.52 -13.46
N ALA A 106 1.66 -1.81 -13.95
CA ALA A 106 2.37 -0.96 -14.91
C ALA A 106 1.61 -0.81 -16.24
N ASN A 107 0.77 -1.79 -16.61
CA ASN A 107 -0.03 -1.77 -17.83
C ASN A 107 -1.48 -1.31 -17.58
N ASN A 108 -1.86 -1.09 -16.32
CA ASN A 108 -3.24 -0.83 -15.91
C ASN A 108 -3.32 0.34 -14.92
N VAL A 109 -2.42 1.33 -15.02
CA VAL A 109 -2.26 2.42 -14.04
C VAL A 109 -3.60 3.09 -13.67
N PRO A 110 -4.48 3.49 -14.61
CA PRO A 110 -5.74 4.13 -14.24
C PRO A 110 -6.70 3.20 -13.49
N ALA A 111 -6.71 1.90 -13.82
CA ALA A 111 -7.54 0.92 -13.12
C ALA A 111 -6.98 0.64 -11.72
N PHE A 112 -5.65 0.64 -11.57
CA PHE A 112 -4.99 0.53 -10.29
C PHE A 112 -5.23 1.77 -9.41
N GLU A 113 -5.11 2.99 -9.94
CA GLU A 113 -5.47 4.23 -9.24
C GLU A 113 -6.91 4.16 -8.71
N ALA A 114 -7.88 3.84 -9.57
CA ALA A 114 -9.28 3.68 -9.16
C ALA A 114 -9.48 2.59 -8.09
N PHE A 115 -8.73 1.49 -8.18
CA PHE A 115 -8.76 0.42 -7.18
C PHE A 115 -8.21 0.87 -5.83
N ILE A 116 -7.12 1.64 -5.80
CA ILE A 116 -6.58 2.19 -4.56
C ILE A 116 -7.54 3.24 -4.00
N THR A 117 -8.07 4.17 -4.82
CA THR A 117 -9.07 5.15 -4.38
C THR A 117 -10.27 4.48 -3.73
N LEU A 118 -10.78 3.38 -4.30
CA LEU A 118 -11.89 2.62 -3.72
C LEU A 118 -11.54 1.93 -2.39
N ASN A 119 -10.26 1.60 -2.17
CA ASN A 119 -9.79 0.87 -1.00
C ASN A 119 -9.07 1.76 0.04
N ASP A 120 -8.96 3.07 -0.20
CA ASP A 120 -8.23 4.01 0.64
C ASP A 120 -9.05 4.39 1.88
N ALA A 121 -8.79 3.73 3.00
CA ALA A 121 -9.51 4.00 4.24
C ALA A 121 -9.37 5.44 4.76
N SER A 122 -8.36 6.21 4.35
CA SER A 122 -8.13 7.59 4.79
C SER A 122 -9.01 8.59 4.03
N GLN A 123 -9.35 8.30 2.79
CA GLN A 123 -10.13 9.17 1.89
C GLN A 123 -11.62 8.79 1.83
N HIS A 124 -12.12 8.05 2.82
CA HIS A 124 -13.54 7.71 2.96
C HIS A 124 -14.09 8.22 4.28
N GLN A 125 -15.32 8.75 4.27
CA GLN A 125 -16.08 9.06 5.49
C GLN A 125 -16.05 7.87 6.48
N PRO A 126 -15.77 8.11 7.79
CA PRO A 126 -15.63 9.42 8.44
C PRO A 126 -14.18 9.94 8.50
N ASN A 127 -13.24 9.32 7.81
CA ASN A 127 -11.80 9.55 7.99
C ASN A 127 -11.22 10.69 7.14
N GLU A 128 -11.97 11.24 6.20
CA GLU A 128 -11.51 12.26 5.24
C GLU A 128 -10.87 13.50 5.89
N SER A 129 -11.21 13.82 7.14
CA SER A 129 -10.64 14.95 7.89
C SER A 129 -9.51 14.55 8.83
N LEU A 130 -9.19 13.27 8.94
CA LEU A 130 -8.17 12.73 9.86
C LEU A 130 -6.78 12.65 9.22
N TYR A 131 -6.70 12.81 7.89
CA TYR A 131 -5.45 12.79 7.14
C TYR A 131 -5.48 13.82 6.00
N THR A 132 -4.34 14.45 5.74
CA THR A 132 -4.11 15.29 4.55
C THR A 132 -2.62 15.33 4.26
N ALA A 133 -2.24 15.10 3.00
CA ALA A 133 -0.88 15.31 2.52
C ALA A 133 -0.54 16.81 2.45
N TYR A 134 0.72 17.17 2.65
CA TYR A 134 1.15 18.56 2.48
C TYR A 134 1.05 18.95 1.00
N PRO A 135 0.43 20.09 0.63
CA PRO A 135 0.28 20.45 -0.79
C PRO A 135 1.60 20.73 -1.49
N GLN A 136 2.61 21.23 -0.76
CA GLN A 136 3.94 21.54 -1.27
C GLN A 136 4.89 20.38 -0.96
N THR A 137 5.67 19.96 -1.96
CA THR A 137 6.75 18.99 -1.73
C THR A 137 7.92 19.60 -0.97
N VAL A 138 8.69 18.77 -0.26
CA VAL A 138 9.97 19.18 0.36
C VAL A 138 10.85 19.99 -0.58
N GLN A 139 10.93 19.64 -1.87
CA GLN A 139 11.74 20.37 -2.84
C GLN A 139 11.22 21.78 -3.11
N LEU A 140 9.89 21.97 -3.18
CA LEU A 140 9.27 23.29 -3.30
C LEU A 140 9.50 24.13 -2.04
N ILE A 141 9.41 23.50 -0.87
CA ILE A 141 9.66 24.17 0.42
C ILE A 141 11.12 24.62 0.48
N LEU A 142 12.09 23.76 0.17
CA LEU A 142 13.51 24.10 0.20
C LEU A 142 13.87 25.22 -0.79
N ALA A 143 13.30 25.20 -2.00
CA ALA A 143 13.52 26.24 -3.00
C ALA A 143 12.96 27.62 -2.60
N ALA A 144 11.96 27.67 -1.71
CA ALA A 144 11.39 28.92 -1.22
C ALA A 144 12.24 29.63 -0.16
N PHE A 145 13.24 28.93 0.42
CA PHE A 145 14.15 29.45 1.44
C PHE A 145 15.60 29.62 0.95
N SER A 146 15.86 29.41 -0.34
CA SER A 146 17.16 29.61 -1.01
C SER A 146 17.17 30.90 -1.83
#